data_AF-A0A1A8N636-F1
#
_entry.id   AF-A0A1A8N636-F1
#
_cell.length_a   1.000
_cell.length_b   1.000
_cell.length_c   1.000
_cell.angle_alpha   90.00
_cell.angle_beta   90.00
_cell.angle_gamma   90.00
#
_symmetry.space_group_name_H-M   'P 1'
#
loop_
_entity.id
_entity.type
_entity.pdbx_description
1 polymer ?
#
loop_
_entity_poly.entity_id
_entity_poly.type
_entity_poly.pdbx_seq_one_letter_code
_entity_poly.pdbx_strand_id
1 'polypeptide(L)' 'LEVFITKDLQPFSVVKDVGFQHLMKTLDRRYSVPSRTHFSQVVIPGLYDKTRNAIESDLAKQKASH' A
#
# COMPACT_ATOMS: atom_id res chain seq x y z
N LEU A 1 -4.98 -2.42 -4.38
CA LEU A 1 -5.34 -2.67 -2.96
C LEU A 1 -4.60 -1.75 -2.00
N GLU A 2 -3.29 -1.64 -2.11
CA GLU A 2 -2.47 -0.75 -1.28
C GLU A 2 -2.92 0.73 -1.33
N VAL A 3 -3.18 1.27 -2.53
CA VAL A 3 -3.72 2.64 -2.70
C VAL A 3 -5.08 2.79 -2.02
N PHE A 4 -6.00 1.85 -2.23
CA PHE A 4 -7.31 1.82 -1.57
C PHE A 4 -7.16 1.84 -0.03
N ILE A 5 -6.28 1.00 0.52
CA ILE A 5 -6.04 0.94 1.96
C ILE A 5 -5.47 2.25 2.51
N THR A 6 -4.47 2.82 1.83
CA THR A 6 -3.73 3.98 2.34
C THR A 6 -4.43 5.32 2.09
N LYS A 7 -5.02 5.51 0.91
CA LYS A 7 -5.69 6.76 0.53
C LYS A 7 -7.06 6.89 1.15
N ASP A 8 -7.79 5.77 1.26
CA ASP A 8 -9.15 5.78 1.81
C ASP A 8 -9.16 5.41 3.32
N LEU A 9 -7.98 5.35 3.95
CA LEU A 9 -7.76 5.04 5.36
C LEU A 9 -8.50 3.78 5.84
N GLN A 10 -8.59 2.78 4.97
CA GLN A 10 -9.32 1.55 5.27
C GLN A 10 -8.57 0.72 6.32
N PRO A 11 -9.29 0.07 7.23
CA PRO A 11 -8.66 -0.85 8.16
C PRO A 11 -8.10 -2.05 7.37
N PHE A 12 -6.93 -2.56 7.77
CA PHE A 12 -6.35 -3.74 7.12
C PHE A 12 -7.27 -4.98 7.17
N SER A 13 -8.24 -5.03 8.07
CA SER A 13 -9.23 -6.11 8.15
C SER A 13 -10.09 -6.23 6.90
N VAL A 14 -10.23 -5.17 6.09
CA VAL A 14 -11.05 -5.16 4.86
C VAL A 14 -10.72 -6.31 3.90
N VAL A 15 -9.47 -6.77 3.89
CA VAL A 15 -9.02 -7.89 3.05
C VAL A 15 -9.65 -9.24 3.44
N LYS A 16 -10.24 -9.32 4.64
CA LYS A 16 -10.97 -10.49 5.14
C LYS A 16 -12.47 -10.39 4.92
N ASP A 17 -12.99 -9.24 4.53
CA ASP A 17 -14.42 -9.03 4.38
C ASP A 17 -14.94 -9.87 3.21
N VAL A 18 -16.03 -10.61 3.45
CA VAL A 18 -16.55 -11.59 2.49
C VAL A 18 -16.96 -10.91 1.17
N GLY A 19 -17.60 -9.74 1.26
CA GLY A 19 -17.98 -8.94 0.09
C GLY A 19 -16.77 -8.42 -0.69
N PHE A 20 -15.72 -7.98 0.02
CA PHE A 20 -14.49 -7.54 -0.61
C PHE A 20 -13.75 -8.68 -1.34
N GLN A 21 -13.64 -9.85 -0.70
CA GLN A 21 -13.05 -11.03 -1.33
C GLN A 21 -13.85 -11.50 -2.55
N HIS A 22 -15.18 -11.45 -2.46
CA HIS A 22 -16.04 -11.76 -3.60
C HIS A 22 -15.80 -10.78 -4.75
N LEU A 23 -15.79 -9.47 -4.46
CA LEU A 23 -15.51 -8.43 -5.45
C LEU A 23 -14.16 -8.67 -6.14
N MET A 24 -13.09 -8.92 -5.38
CA MET A 24 -11.76 -9.16 -5.94
C MET A 24 -11.73 -10.40 -6.86
N LYS A 25 -12.38 -11.50 -6.45
CA LYS A 25 -12.49 -12.71 -7.28
C LYS A 25 -13.33 -12.47 -8.54
N THR A 26 -14.35 -11.62 -8.48
CA THR A 26 -15.17 -11.27 -9.63
C THR A 26 -14.40 -10.42 -10.63
N LEU A 27 -13.56 -9.49 -10.16
CA LEU A 27 -12.70 -8.66 -11.01
C LEU A 27 -11.56 -9.47 -11.65
N ASP A 28 -10.87 -10.30 -10.86
CA ASP A 28 -9.87 -11.23 -11.36
C ASP A 28 -9.84 -12.48 -10.47
N ARG A 29 -10.29 -13.61 -11.04
CA ARG A 29 -10.36 -14.90 -10.33
C ARG A 29 -9.00 -15.44 -9.92
N ARG A 30 -7.91 -15.02 -10.58
CA ARG A 30 -6.54 -15.50 -10.29
C ARG A 30 -5.85 -14.64 -9.24
N TYR A 31 -6.38 -13.45 -8.95
CA TYR A 31 -5.79 -12.56 -7.97
C TYR A 31 -6.05 -13.06 -6.55
N SER A 32 -4.96 -13.40 -5.85
CA SER A 32 -5.02 -13.76 -4.44
C SER A 32 -4.79 -12.51 -3.59
N VAL A 33 -5.81 -12.10 -2.85
CA VAL A 33 -5.73 -10.94 -1.96
C VAL A 33 -4.67 -11.21 -0.87
N PRO A 34 -3.63 -10.37 -0.75
CA PRO A 34 -2.62 -10.55 0.28
C PRO A 34 -3.19 -10.44 1.69
N SER A 35 -2.55 -11.10 2.65
CA SER A 35 -3.04 -11.13 4.03
C SER A 35 -2.94 -9.76 4.71
N ARG A 36 -3.76 -9.56 5.75
CA ARG A 36 -3.71 -8.38 6.63
C ARG A 36 -2.29 -8.08 7.11
N THR A 37 -1.61 -9.12 7.59
CA THR A 37 -0.26 -9.04 8.14
C THR A 37 0.74 -8.62 7.08
N HIS A 38 0.61 -9.14 5.85
CA HIS A 38 1.46 -8.76 4.74
C HIS A 38 1.31 -7.28 4.41
N PHE A 39 0.07 -6.75 4.39
CA PHE A 39 -0.14 -5.31 4.23
C PHE A 39 0.50 -4.50 5.35
N SER A 40 0.26 -4.86 6.61
CA SER A 40 0.75 -4.08 7.75
C SER A 40 2.27 -4.10 7.93
N GLN A 41 2.93 -5.23 7.60
CA GLN A 41 4.34 -5.44 7.91
C GLN A 41 5.28 -5.29 6.71
N VAL A 42 4.77 -5.43 5.48
CA VAL A 42 5.61 -5.44 4.28
C VAL A 42 5.21 -4.33 3.33
N VAL A 43 3.94 -4.35 2.87
CA VAL A 43 3.49 -3.49 1.78
C VAL A 43 3.47 -2.02 2.21
N ILE A 44 2.78 -1.69 3.30
CA ILE A 44 2.62 -0.28 3.74
C ILE A 44 3.93 0.33 4.25
N PRO A 45 4.73 -0.35 5.09
CA PRO A 45 6.04 0.18 5.49
C PRO A 45 6.97 0.40 4.29
N GLY A 46 7.06 -0.57 3.37
CA GLY A 46 7.91 -0.46 2.18
C GLY A 46 7.51 0.71 1.26
N LEU A 47 6.20 0.96 1.14
CA LEU A 47 5.67 2.14 0.46
C LEU A 47 6.11 3.45 1.10
N TYR A 48 6.00 3.52 2.43
CA TYR A 48 6.35 4.71 3.19
C TYR A 48 7.84 5.01 3.02
N ASP A 49 8.69 4.00 3.21
CA ASP A 49 10.14 4.15 3.06
C ASP A 49 10.51 4.58 1.65
N LYS A 50 9.89 4.00 0.61
CA LYS A 50 10.11 4.40 -0.78
C LYS A 50 9.79 5.89 -1.00
N THR A 51 8.67 6.34 -0.44
CA THR A 51 8.22 7.74 -0.58
C THR A 51 9.11 8.69 0.21
N ARG A 52 9.43 8.33 1.47
CA ARG A 52 10.33 9.11 2.34
C ARG A 52 11.70 9.27 1.68
N ASN A 53 12.30 8.18 1.22
CA ASN A 53 13.63 8.19 0.61
C ASN A 53 13.65 9.04 -0.68
N ALA A 54 12.57 9.02 -1.47
CA ALA A 54 12.46 9.87 -2.64
C ALA A 54 12.45 11.36 -2.26
N ILE A 55 11.66 11.74 -1.26
CA ILE A 55 11.58 13.12 -0.74
C ILE A 55 12.93 13.56 -0.16
N GLU A 56 13.59 12.71 0.64
CA GLU A 56 14.91 13.00 1.21
C GLU A 56 15.98 13.20 0.14
N SER A 57 15.98 12.35 -0.89
CA SER A 57 16.87 12.49 -2.06
C SER A 57 16.64 13.83 -2.76
N ASP A 58 15.39 14.20 -3.00
CA ASP A 58 15.07 15.44 -3.70
C ASP A 58 15.43 16.69 -2.88
N LEU A 59 15.22 16.62 -1.55
CA LEU A 59 15.66 17.66 -0.63
C LEU A 59 17.19 17.78 -0.59
N ALA A 60 17.92 16.66 -0.63
CA ALA A 60 19.38 16.66 -0.66
C ALA A 60 19.92 17.29 -1.96
N LYS A 61 19.30 16.99 -3.11
CA LYS A 61 19.64 17.62 -4.40
C LYS A 61 19.41 19.12 -4.37
N GLN A 62 18.28 19.58 -3.81
CA GLN A 62 17.99 21.01 -3.71
C GLN A 62 18.99 21.75 -2.81
N LYS A 63 19.43 21.13 -1.72
CA LYS A 63 20.47 21.69 -0.83
C LYS A 63 21.85 21.80 -1.47
N ALA A 64 22.14 21.04 -2.54
CA ALA A 64 23.43 21.06 -3.22
C ALA A 64 23.52 22.07 -4.38
N SER A 65 22.39 22.65 -4.79
CA SER A 65 22.31 23.70 -5.84
C SER A 65 22.37 25.13 -5.28
N HIS A 66 22.50 25.29 -3.96
CA HIS A 66 22.60 26.57 -3.27
C HIS A 66 23.88 26.61 -2.42
#